data_AF-A0A850BU15-F1
#
_entry.id   AF-A0A850BU15-F1
#
_cell.length_a   1.000
_cell.length_b   1.000
_cell.length_c   1.000
_cell.angle_alpha   90.00
_cell.angle_beta   90.00
_cell.angle_gamma   90.00
#
_symmetry.space_group_name_H-M   'P 1'
#
loop_
_entity.id
_entity.type
_entity.pdbx_description
1 polymer ?
#
loop_
_entity_poly.entity_id
_entity_poly.type
_entity_poly.pdbx_seq_one_letter_code
_entity_poly.pdbx_strand_id
1 'polypeptide(L)'
;MAIQGESELVDFGGDLDADGPAKDGEVLVEGALARKAQAVTSATAITREQRRSRRKREIRARTISVKRMTKRELEIGRMLYPETDYYKPRARGECVDGPRPCPYVSCQHHLYLDVSPRTGAIKLNFPDL
;
A
#
# COMPACT_ATOMS: atom_id res chain seq x y z
N MET A 1 -13.49 -51.64 22.24
CA MET A 1 -13.66 -50.21 22.57
C MET A 1 -14.12 -49.52 21.32
N ALA A 2 -15.42 -49.23 21.28
CA ALA A 2 -16.09 -48.47 20.25
C ALA A 2 -16.02 -46.97 20.58
N ILE A 3 -15.85 -46.17 19.54
CA ILE A 3 -16.44 -44.84 19.27
C ILE A 3 -15.95 -44.48 17.85
N GLN A 4 -16.54 -44.99 16.76
CA GLN A 4 -17.77 -44.49 16.14
C GLN A 4 -17.96 -42.98 16.26
N GLY A 5 -17.80 -42.31 15.11
CA GLY A 5 -18.75 -41.32 14.64
C GLY A 5 -18.24 -39.88 14.51
N GLU A 6 -18.71 -39.03 13.60
CA GLU A 6 -19.63 -39.11 12.47
C GLU A 6 -19.27 -37.92 11.56
N SER A 7 -19.45 -38.07 10.26
CA SER A 7 -19.53 -36.96 9.30
C SER A 7 -20.81 -36.14 9.53
N GLU A 8 -20.88 -34.98 8.86
CA GLU A 8 -21.99 -34.01 8.81
C GLU A 8 -21.87 -32.93 9.90
N LEU A 9 -22.07 -31.63 9.64
CA LEU A 9 -22.83 -30.95 8.61
C LEU A 9 -22.30 -29.50 8.51
N VAL A 10 -22.35 -28.95 7.32
CA VAL A 10 -22.27 -27.51 7.05
C VAL A 10 -23.33 -26.74 7.84
N ASP A 11 -22.90 -25.70 8.56
CA ASP A 11 -23.72 -24.50 8.76
C ASP A 11 -22.81 -23.26 8.79
N PHE A 12 -22.64 -22.62 7.62
CA PHE A 12 -21.97 -21.34 7.47
C PHE A 12 -23.03 -20.28 7.15
N GLY A 13 -23.97 -20.13 8.08
CA GLY A 13 -25.01 -19.11 8.06
C GLY A 13 -25.06 -18.41 9.41
N GLY A 14 -24.92 -17.08 9.42
CA GLY A 14 -25.25 -16.26 10.59
C GLY A 14 -24.30 -15.11 10.87
N ASP A 15 -24.52 -14.01 10.15
CA ASP A 15 -24.51 -12.65 10.69
C ASP A 15 -23.18 -12.08 11.21
N LEU A 16 -22.42 -11.53 10.24
CA LEU A 16 -21.66 -10.30 10.44
C LEU A 16 -22.60 -9.24 11.00
N ASP A 17 -22.44 -8.87 12.28
CA ASP A 17 -22.63 -7.50 12.79
C ASP A 17 -22.34 -7.47 14.30
N ALA A 18 -21.10 -7.13 14.67
CA ALA A 18 -20.77 -6.70 16.03
C ALA A 18 -19.61 -5.69 15.98
N ASP A 19 -19.92 -4.47 15.53
CA ASP A 19 -19.14 -3.27 15.85
C ASP A 19 -19.22 -3.02 17.38
N GLY A 20 -18.44 -3.76 18.15
CA GLY A 20 -18.21 -3.49 19.57
C GLY A 20 -17.13 -2.40 19.72
N PRO A 21 -17.36 -1.31 20.46
CA PRO A 21 -16.33 -0.31 20.68
C PRO A 21 -15.18 -0.95 21.47
N ALA A 22 -13.99 -0.93 20.87
CA ALA A 22 -12.75 -1.28 21.55
C ALA A 22 -12.66 -0.47 22.85
N LYS A 23 -12.59 -1.15 23.99
CA LYS A 23 -12.37 -0.48 25.27
C LYS A 23 -10.96 0.08 25.26
N ASP A 24 -10.88 1.40 25.25
CA ASP A 24 -9.64 2.17 25.28
C ASP A 24 -8.90 1.88 26.58
N GLY A 25 -7.70 1.29 26.48
CA GLY A 25 -6.76 1.25 27.60
C GLY A 25 -6.34 2.68 27.94
N GLU A 26 -6.42 3.04 29.22
CA GLU A 26 -6.06 4.36 29.73
C GLU A 26 -4.64 4.75 29.30
N VAL A 27 -4.55 5.73 28.40
CA VAL A 27 -3.30 6.42 28.09
C VAL A 27 -3.11 7.48 29.18
N LEU A 28 -2.00 7.42 29.93
CA LEU A 28 -1.65 8.43 30.92
C LEU A 28 -1.32 9.75 30.19
N VAL A 29 -2.21 10.75 30.28
CA VAL A 29 -2.11 12.03 29.54
C VAL A 29 -1.61 13.20 30.41
N GLU A 30 -0.87 12.92 31.47
CA GLU A 30 -0.50 13.96 32.45
C GLU A 30 0.83 14.63 32.11
N GLY A 31 0.76 15.68 31.30
CA GLY A 31 1.82 16.67 31.09
C GLY A 31 1.23 17.95 30.53
N ALA A 32 1.70 19.12 30.97
CA ALA A 32 1.14 20.44 30.65
C ALA A 32 1.06 20.79 29.14
N LEU A 33 1.63 19.96 28.26
CA LEU A 33 1.58 20.09 26.80
C LEU A 33 0.45 19.27 26.15
N ALA A 34 -0.27 18.45 26.91
CA ALA A 34 -1.39 17.66 26.40
C ALA A 34 -2.60 18.55 26.12
N ARG A 35 -2.76 18.96 24.85
CA ARG A 35 -4.02 19.56 24.40
C ARG A 35 -5.11 18.50 24.49
N LYS A 36 -6.15 18.76 25.28
CA LYS A 36 -7.35 17.92 25.38
C LYS A 36 -7.89 17.68 23.96
N ALA A 37 -7.94 16.41 23.53
CA ALA A 37 -8.50 16.07 22.24
C ALA A 37 -9.95 16.57 22.20
N GLN A 38 -10.27 17.44 21.24
CA GLN A 38 -11.64 17.91 21.06
C GLN A 38 -12.51 16.73 20.65
N ALA A 39 -13.66 16.56 21.32
CA ALA A 39 -14.59 15.49 21.02
C ALA A 39 -15.05 15.59 19.56
N VAL A 40 -14.89 14.50 18.80
CA VAL A 40 -15.37 14.43 17.41
C VAL A 40 -16.89 14.33 17.45
N THR A 41 -17.58 15.45 17.28
CA THR A 41 -19.04 15.49 17.17
C THR A 41 -19.49 15.20 15.74
N SER A 42 -20.77 14.84 15.55
CA SER A 42 -21.35 14.65 14.20
C SER A 42 -21.19 15.87 13.30
N ALA A 43 -21.14 17.09 13.87
CA ALA A 43 -20.90 18.33 13.15
C ALA A 43 -19.44 18.52 12.68
N THR A 44 -18.48 17.86 13.35
CA THR A 44 -17.04 17.90 13.02
C THR A 44 -16.52 16.60 12.42
N ALA A 45 -17.38 15.58 12.30
CA ALA A 45 -17.05 14.29 11.75
C ALA A 45 -16.80 14.42 10.24
N ILE A 46 -15.53 14.29 9.84
CA ILE A 46 -15.13 14.30 8.44
C ILE A 46 -15.83 13.14 7.72
N THR A 47 -16.66 13.46 6.73
CA THR A 47 -17.41 12.45 5.98
C THR A 47 -16.47 11.55 5.17
N ARG A 48 -16.91 10.33 4.85
CA ARG A 48 -16.15 9.38 4.01
C ARG A 48 -15.74 10.02 2.66
N GLU A 49 -16.62 10.85 2.12
CA GLU A 49 -16.41 11.57 0.86
C GLU A 49 -15.38 12.71 1.02
N GLN A 50 -15.39 13.44 2.13
CA GLN A 50 -14.35 14.43 2.45
C GLN A 50 -12.97 13.79 2.69
N ARG A 51 -12.92 12.59 3.28
CA ARG A 51 -11.66 11.81 3.38
C ARG A 51 -11.15 11.37 2.01
N ARG A 52 -12.05 11.09 1.05
CA ARG A 52 -11.70 10.79 -0.35
C ARG A 52 -11.23 12.03 -1.11
N SER A 53 -11.88 13.19 -0.90
CA SER A 53 -11.56 14.43 -1.63
C SER A 53 -10.22 15.06 -1.21
N ARG A 54 -9.75 14.85 0.03
CA ARG A 54 -8.40 15.26 0.49
C ARG A 54 -7.25 14.67 -0.35
N ARG A 55 -7.51 13.65 -1.16
CA ARG A 55 -6.53 13.04 -2.09
C ARG A 55 -6.66 13.55 -3.53
N LYS A 56 -7.26 14.72 -3.75
CA LYS A 56 -7.35 15.30 -5.10
C LYS A 56 -6.00 15.93 -5.47
N ARG A 57 -5.12 15.12 -6.05
CA ARG A 57 -3.89 15.60 -6.71
C ARG A 57 -4.23 16.17 -8.08
N GLU A 58 -3.46 17.18 -8.49
CA GLU A 58 -3.53 17.78 -9.81
C GLU A 58 -3.15 16.74 -10.89
N ILE A 59 -2.09 15.97 -10.64
CA ILE A 59 -1.66 14.88 -11.51
C ILE A 59 -2.02 13.54 -10.88
N ARG A 60 -2.83 12.74 -11.60
CA ARG A 60 -3.20 11.39 -11.18
C ARG A 60 -2.11 10.38 -11.54
N ALA A 61 -2.04 9.31 -10.76
CA ALA A 61 -1.20 8.15 -11.04
C ALA A 61 -1.46 7.59 -12.46
N ARG A 62 -0.39 7.22 -13.17
CA ARG A 62 -0.44 6.66 -14.53
C ARG A 62 0.07 5.24 -14.53
N THR A 63 -0.57 4.36 -15.30
CA THR A 63 -0.12 2.98 -15.47
C THR A 63 0.33 2.76 -16.91
N ILE A 64 1.60 2.37 -17.08
CA ILE A 64 2.20 1.99 -18.35
C ILE A 64 2.13 0.46 -18.44
N SER A 65 1.36 -0.04 -19.40
CA SER A 65 1.16 -1.48 -19.59
C SER A 65 2.15 -2.04 -20.61
N VAL A 66 2.98 -3.00 -20.18
CA VAL A 66 3.96 -3.68 -21.05
C VAL A 66 3.27 -4.39 -22.23
N LYS A 67 2.08 -4.95 -22.03
CA LYS A 67 1.30 -5.63 -23.08
C LYS A 67 0.89 -4.72 -24.25
N ARG A 68 0.88 -3.39 -24.06
CA ARG A 68 0.54 -2.43 -25.13
C ARG A 68 1.77 -1.96 -25.92
N MET A 69 2.98 -2.29 -25.47
CA MET A 69 4.18 -2.03 -26.26
C MET A 69 4.30 -3.08 -27.37
N THR A 70 4.79 -2.67 -28.53
CA THR A 70 5.03 -3.61 -29.62
C THR A 70 6.18 -4.55 -29.26
N LYS A 71 6.17 -5.78 -29.78
CA LYS A 71 7.27 -6.74 -29.53
C LYS A 71 8.63 -6.16 -29.93
N ARG A 72 8.65 -5.33 -30.97
CA ARG A 72 9.83 -4.61 -31.46
C ARG A 72 10.31 -3.55 -30.47
N GLU A 73 9.42 -2.79 -29.83
CA GLU A 73 9.78 -1.85 -28.76
C GLU A 73 10.41 -2.54 -27.55
N LEU A 74 9.89 -3.72 -27.17
CA LEU A 74 10.44 -4.50 -26.06
C LEU A 74 11.85 -5.03 -26.38
N GLU A 75 12.07 -5.48 -27.60
CA GLU A 75 13.38 -5.96 -28.06
C GLU A 75 14.41 -4.82 -28.14
N ILE A 76 14.00 -3.66 -28.68
CA ILE A 76 14.81 -2.43 -28.66
C ILE A 76 15.15 -2.04 -27.22
N GLY A 77 14.18 -2.11 -26.30
CA GLY A 77 14.42 -1.84 -24.88
C GLY A 77 15.49 -2.75 -24.27
N ARG A 78 15.45 -4.05 -24.58
CA ARG A 78 16.46 -5.03 -24.11
C ARG A 78 17.85 -4.80 -24.72
N MET A 79 17.91 -4.40 -25.99
CA MET A 79 19.19 -4.09 -26.65
C MET A 79 19.82 -2.80 -26.10
N LEU A 80 19.00 -1.77 -25.84
CA LEU A 80 19.48 -0.48 -25.32
C LEU A 80 19.87 -0.55 -23.84
N TYR A 81 19.13 -1.33 -23.05
CA TYR A 81 19.34 -1.45 -21.61
C TYR A 81 19.48 -2.94 -21.22
N PRO A 82 20.68 -3.52 -21.41
CA PRO A 82 20.94 -4.89 -20.97
C PRO A 82 20.79 -4.98 -19.44
N GLU A 83 20.22 -6.10 -18.97
CA GLU A 83 20.16 -6.43 -17.55
C GLU A 83 21.59 -6.63 -17.03
N THR A 84 22.16 -5.57 -16.48
CA THR A 84 23.51 -5.55 -15.93
C THR A 84 23.42 -5.60 -14.42
N ASP A 85 24.23 -6.48 -13.83
CA ASP A 85 24.35 -6.55 -12.38
C ASP A 85 25.20 -5.37 -11.90
N TYR A 86 24.54 -4.42 -11.23
CA TYR A 86 25.18 -3.31 -10.53
C TYR A 86 24.96 -3.46 -9.03
N TYR A 87 25.80 -2.79 -8.24
CA TYR A 87 25.67 -2.82 -6.79
C TYR A 87 24.35 -2.15 -6.35
N LYS A 88 23.50 -2.92 -5.66
CA LYS A 88 22.26 -2.45 -5.06
C LYS A 88 22.22 -2.85 -3.58
N PRO A 89 21.85 -1.92 -2.67
CA PRO A 89 21.68 -2.23 -1.26
C PRO A 89 20.62 -3.31 -1.08
N ARG A 90 20.92 -4.31 -0.25
CA ARG A 90 20.03 -5.45 0.00
C ARG A 90 19.06 -5.16 1.13
N ALA A 91 19.50 -4.39 2.13
CA ALA A 91 18.71 -4.01 3.29
C ALA A 91 18.32 -2.53 3.25
N ARG A 92 17.15 -2.20 3.81
CA ARG A 92 16.71 -0.80 3.96
C ARG A 92 17.68 0.03 4.81
N GLY A 93 18.38 -0.61 5.76
CA GLY A 93 19.39 0.03 6.61
C GLY A 93 20.57 0.61 5.83
N GLU A 94 20.94 0.00 4.71
CA GLU A 94 22.07 0.44 3.87
C GLU A 94 21.74 1.69 3.03
N CYS A 95 20.45 2.00 2.85
CA CYS A 95 19.99 3.10 2.01
C CYS A 95 19.12 4.13 2.75
N VAL A 96 19.23 4.21 4.08
CA VAL A 96 18.44 5.15 4.89
C VAL A 96 18.71 6.59 4.48
N ASP A 97 19.98 6.95 4.40
CA ASP A 97 20.49 8.29 4.07
C ASP A 97 20.68 8.53 2.56
N GLY A 98 20.18 7.60 1.74
CA GLY A 98 20.21 7.74 0.29
C GLY A 98 19.23 8.81 -0.23
N PRO A 99 19.48 9.34 -1.45
CA PRO A 99 18.57 10.30 -2.06
C PRO A 99 17.15 9.71 -2.22
N ARG A 100 16.14 10.57 -2.01
CA ARG A 100 14.72 10.27 -2.22
C ARG A 100 14.23 11.14 -3.39
N PRO A 101 13.56 10.59 -4.42
CA PRO A 101 13.18 9.20 -4.67
C PRO A 101 14.37 8.26 -4.88
N CYS A 102 14.21 6.99 -4.47
CA CYS A 102 15.29 5.99 -4.51
C CYS A 102 15.69 5.71 -5.97
N PRO A 103 17.00 5.72 -6.32
CA PRO A 103 17.45 5.44 -7.69
C PRO A 103 17.16 3.99 -8.11
N TYR A 104 17.00 3.10 -7.14
CA TYR A 104 16.78 1.68 -7.38
C TYR A 104 15.28 1.39 -7.60
N VAL A 105 14.84 1.52 -8.85
CA VAL A 105 13.43 1.32 -9.29
C VAL A 105 12.86 -0.08 -9.00
N SER A 106 13.72 -1.08 -8.78
CA SER A 106 13.33 -2.44 -8.38
C SER A 106 13.24 -2.64 -6.86
N CYS A 107 13.38 -1.60 -6.04
CA CYS A 107 13.26 -1.70 -4.58
C CYS A 107 11.80 -1.79 -4.15
N GLN A 108 11.47 -2.67 -3.19
CA GLN A 108 10.12 -2.78 -2.62
C GLN A 108 9.65 -1.48 -1.93
N HIS A 109 10.59 -0.66 -1.43
CA HIS A 109 10.31 0.61 -0.77
C HIS A 109 10.34 1.81 -1.72
N HIS A 110 10.26 1.58 -3.02
CA HIS A 110 10.29 2.64 -4.01
C HIS A 110 8.95 3.39 -4.02
N LEU A 111 9.00 4.71 -3.79
CA LEU A 111 7.78 5.51 -3.64
C LEU A 111 7.18 5.93 -4.99
N TYR A 112 7.99 6.09 -6.03
CA TYR A 112 7.60 6.74 -7.29
C TYR A 112 6.97 5.77 -8.33
N LEU A 113 7.47 4.54 -8.38
CA LEU A 113 7.14 3.46 -9.33
C LEU A 113 6.85 2.16 -8.58
N ASP A 114 5.79 1.47 -8.98
CA ASP A 114 5.54 0.07 -8.64
C ASP A 114 5.54 -0.79 -9.91
N VAL A 115 6.15 -1.97 -9.84
CA VAL A 115 6.13 -2.96 -10.93
C VAL A 115 5.31 -4.18 -10.49
N SER A 116 4.29 -4.51 -11.28
CA SER A 116 3.50 -5.74 -11.07
C SER A 116 4.32 -6.97 -11.50
N PRO A 117 4.57 -7.95 -10.61
CA PRO A 117 5.38 -9.13 -10.94
C PRO A 117 4.71 -10.04 -11.97
N ARG A 118 3.36 -10.01 -12.05
CA ARG A 118 2.59 -10.90 -12.94
C ARG A 118 2.46 -10.36 -14.36
N THR A 119 2.31 -9.05 -14.51
CA THR A 119 1.96 -8.42 -15.79
C THR A 119 3.03 -7.47 -16.32
N GLY A 120 4.06 -7.18 -15.52
CA GLY A 120 5.08 -6.19 -15.83
C GLY A 120 4.56 -4.76 -15.89
N ALA A 121 3.28 -4.51 -15.56
CA ALA A 121 2.72 -3.16 -15.62
C ALA A 121 3.42 -2.25 -14.61
N ILE A 122 3.81 -1.07 -15.08
CA ILE A 122 4.53 -0.07 -14.29
C ILE A 122 3.53 1.00 -13.87
N LYS A 123 3.35 1.21 -12.57
CA LYS A 123 2.45 2.21 -12.00
C LYS A 123 3.28 3.36 -11.42
N LEU A 124 3.11 4.53 -12.00
CA LEU A 124 3.62 5.79 -11.48
C LEU A 124 2.66 6.32 -10.41
N ASN A 125 3.02 6.19 -9.14
CA ASN A 125 2.17 6.60 -8.02
C ASN A 125 2.13 8.12 -7.83
N PHE A 126 3.24 8.79 -8.14
CA PHE A 126 3.45 10.23 -7.95
C PHE A 126 4.21 10.78 -9.15
N PRO A 127 3.57 10.98 -10.32
CA PRO A 127 4.24 11.47 -11.53
C PRO A 127 4.81 12.90 -11.40
N ASP A 128 4.56 13.55 -10.27
CA ASP A 128 4.84 14.94 -9.91
C ASP A 128 5.98 15.10 -8.87
N LEU A 129 6.61 14.01 -8.43
CA LEU A 129 7.65 13.97 -7.38
C LEU A 129 9.08 14.07 -7.92
#